data_AF-A0A926BCG2-F1
#
_entry.id   AF-A0A926BCG2-F1
#
_cell.length_a   1.000
_cell.length_b   1.000
_cell.length_c   1.000
_cell.angle_alpha   90.00
_cell.angle_beta   90.00
_cell.angle_gamma   90.00
#
_symmetry.space_group_name_H-M   'P 1'
#
loop_
_entity.id
_entity.type
_entity.pdbx_description
1 polymer ?
#
loop_
_entity_poly.entity_id
_entity_poly.type
_entity_poly.pdbx_seq_one_letter_code
_entity_poly.pdbx_strand_id
1 'polypeptide(L)'
;MNNFQSSIVARWGRVALATFGVAWLGGVAATPFAFADDKPAAKKEKAPKPPAEDPEVKLGRETHEDLLRSGLKLVKDPAILTRVETIGKKVAAVANAEPIPASYGSSKHVPYEYRFFVVDDDDVNAFSLPGGFIYINKGILRYAQSDDELAGIIGHEIAHAAHHHVAKLQREQSRLNTQMAIGLLAALVARVPTADTMNLMTGFQLIALQKVNGFGQDAERDADHAGVILAKQSGYNPVGSLTFMERLGRDQKQRPDVELGIFRTHPPEKERSGLIEAQIVGMGLPVNRREVTNTLRVQVRSVSASKEGETQPIVGNSEVLLDGKLLYRTPSADRAKEVAASINELLDKNLQIYDLTRKGASVYAKGKAVISVQDEDVTAYASSPTPVSAETAADSAFKTLRNALYRHLLNGSVY
;
A
#
# COMPACT_ATOMS: atom_id res chain seq x y z
N MET A 1 -62.64 35.59 -19.44
CA MET A 1 -62.66 34.37 -18.62
C MET A 1 -61.78 34.66 -17.41
N ASN A 2 -62.27 35.21 -16.28
CA ASN A 2 -63.40 34.80 -15.41
C ASN A 2 -63.03 33.49 -14.69
N ASN A 3 -63.01 33.35 -13.35
CA ASN A 3 -63.51 34.19 -12.24
C ASN A 3 -62.49 34.22 -11.05
N PHE A 4 -62.34 35.32 -10.28
CA PHE A 4 -63.08 35.71 -9.04
C PHE A 4 -62.91 34.70 -7.87
N GLN A 5 -62.30 35.06 -6.71
CA GLN A 5 -62.85 35.87 -5.58
C GLN A 5 -63.99 35.12 -4.83
N SER A 6 -64.17 35.16 -3.50
CA SER A 6 -63.55 35.88 -2.36
C SER A 6 -63.76 35.01 -1.08
N SER A 7 -63.63 35.41 0.20
CA SER A 7 -63.26 36.64 0.95
C SER A 7 -62.53 36.20 2.26
N ILE A 8 -62.65 36.64 3.54
CA ILE A 8 -63.46 37.58 4.36
C ILE A 8 -62.54 38.16 5.47
N VAL A 9 -62.77 39.41 5.87
CA VAL A 9 -62.16 40.07 7.06
C VAL A 9 -63.23 40.88 7.80
N ALA A 10 -63.34 40.74 9.13
CA ALA A 10 -64.14 41.61 10.00
C ALA A 10 -63.74 41.45 11.49
N ARG A 11 -64.15 42.34 12.41
CA ARG A 11 -63.69 43.72 12.66
C ARG A 11 -64.30 44.21 14.01
N TRP A 12 -63.44 44.65 14.95
CA TRP A 12 -63.67 45.73 15.95
C TRP A 12 -64.73 45.58 17.09
N GLY A 13 -64.42 46.12 18.28
CA GLY A 13 -65.41 46.25 19.38
C GLY A 13 -64.96 46.83 20.74
N ARG A 14 -64.67 48.15 20.81
CA ARG A 14 -64.87 49.14 21.93
C ARG A 14 -64.70 48.66 23.41
N VAL A 15 -63.77 49.20 24.22
CA VAL A 15 -63.73 50.54 24.87
C VAL A 15 -64.75 50.76 26.01
N ALA A 16 -64.24 50.97 27.24
CA ALA A 16 -64.84 51.77 28.33
C ALA A 16 -63.75 52.21 29.34
N LEU A 17 -63.95 53.35 30.03
CA LEU A 17 -63.11 53.85 31.13
C LEU A 17 -63.84 53.75 32.47
N ALA A 18 -63.09 53.64 33.57
CA ALA A 18 -63.53 53.94 34.95
C ALA A 18 -62.34 54.47 35.77
N THR A 19 -62.59 55.21 36.85
CA THR A 19 -61.63 56.20 37.39
C THR A 19 -61.55 56.30 38.92
N PHE A 20 -60.34 56.65 39.40
CA PHE A 20 -59.99 57.32 40.67
C PHE A 20 -60.31 56.67 42.03
N GLY A 21 -59.31 56.70 42.92
CA GLY A 21 -59.36 56.44 44.37
C GLY A 21 -58.00 56.75 45.01
N VAL A 22 -57.97 57.38 46.20
CA VAL A 22 -56.76 58.01 46.80
C VAL A 22 -56.76 57.85 48.33
N ALA A 23 -55.57 57.92 48.96
CA ALA A 23 -55.29 58.02 50.42
C ALA A 23 -55.38 56.70 51.23
N TRP A 24 -54.67 56.49 52.36
CA TRP A 24 -53.64 57.33 53.03
C TRP A 24 -52.61 56.51 53.86
N LEU A 25 -51.57 57.22 54.31
CA LEU A 25 -50.48 56.91 55.26
C LEU A 25 -50.59 55.78 56.31
N GLY A 26 -49.44 55.19 56.65
CA GLY A 26 -49.02 55.01 58.06
C GLY A 26 -48.51 53.62 58.49
N GLY A 27 -47.19 53.46 58.67
CA GLY A 27 -46.60 52.27 59.31
C GLY A 27 -45.08 52.40 59.47
N VAL A 28 -44.55 52.21 60.70
CA VAL A 28 -43.14 52.47 61.04
C VAL A 28 -42.32 51.20 61.20
N ALA A 29 -41.06 51.29 60.75
CA ALA A 29 -39.96 50.33 60.78
C ALA A 29 -40.00 49.15 61.75
N ALA A 30 -39.73 47.96 61.19
CA ALA A 30 -38.91 46.93 61.81
C ALA A 30 -38.02 46.29 60.73
N THR A 31 -36.70 46.46 60.82
CA THR A 31 -35.72 45.84 59.89
C THR A 31 -35.07 44.63 60.55
N PRO A 32 -35.46 43.39 60.22
CA PRO A 32 -34.70 42.22 60.63
C PRO A 32 -33.38 42.14 59.85
N PHE A 33 -32.27 41.84 60.54
CA PHE A 33 -31.03 41.45 59.88
C PHE A 33 -31.24 40.09 59.19
N ALA A 34 -31.36 40.09 57.86
CA ALA A 34 -31.27 38.88 57.07
C ALA A 34 -29.80 38.62 56.73
N PHE A 35 -29.26 37.47 57.16
CA PHE A 35 -27.97 36.99 56.68
C PHE A 35 -28.11 36.61 55.20
N ALA A 36 -27.28 37.19 54.34
CA ALA A 36 -27.20 36.80 52.94
C ALA A 36 -26.33 35.54 52.80
N ASP A 37 -26.95 34.42 52.39
CA ASP A 37 -26.24 33.20 51.99
C ASP A 37 -25.53 33.46 50.64
N ASP A 38 -24.36 34.11 50.69
CA ASP A 38 -23.48 34.33 49.54
C ASP A 38 -22.83 33.01 49.07
N LYS A 39 -23.65 32.13 48.48
CA LYS A 39 -23.18 30.97 47.73
C LYS A 39 -22.64 31.48 46.39
N PRO A 40 -21.31 31.42 46.13
CA PRO A 40 -20.75 31.94 44.90
C PRO A 40 -21.33 31.18 43.71
N ALA A 41 -21.88 31.91 42.74
CA ALA A 41 -22.48 31.34 41.55
C ALA A 41 -21.46 30.43 40.85
N ALA A 42 -21.77 29.14 40.75
CA ALA A 42 -20.87 28.14 40.18
C ALA A 42 -20.46 28.56 38.77
N LYS A 43 -19.16 28.84 38.57
CA LYS A 43 -18.62 29.12 37.24
C LYS A 43 -18.96 27.93 36.35
N LYS A 44 -19.67 28.17 35.25
CA LYS A 44 -19.88 27.16 34.21
C LYS A 44 -18.52 26.81 33.63
N GLU A 45 -17.92 25.75 34.16
CA GLU A 45 -16.69 25.18 33.65
C GLU A 45 -16.92 24.83 32.18
N LYS A 46 -16.13 25.44 31.30
CA LYS A 46 -16.24 25.13 29.87
C LYS A 46 -15.83 23.67 29.72
N ALA A 47 -16.69 22.86 29.12
CA ALA A 47 -16.38 21.47 28.80
C ALA A 47 -14.98 21.40 28.16
N PRO A 48 -14.12 20.46 28.59
CA PRO A 48 -12.73 20.42 28.16
C PRO A 48 -12.69 20.43 26.64
N LYS A 49 -11.98 21.41 26.08
CA LYS A 49 -11.81 21.51 24.63
C LYS A 49 -11.24 20.15 24.16
N PRO A 50 -11.83 19.51 23.12
CA PRO A 50 -11.28 18.26 22.62
C PRO A 50 -9.78 18.45 22.30
N PRO A 51 -8.95 17.41 22.49
CA PRO A 51 -7.52 17.50 22.21
C PRO A 51 -7.30 18.05 20.80
N ALA A 52 -6.33 18.94 20.64
CA ALA A 52 -6.06 19.55 19.36
C ALA A 52 -5.72 18.44 18.34
N GLU A 53 -6.38 18.47 17.17
CA GLU A 53 -6.04 17.63 16.02
C GLU A 53 -4.53 17.77 15.75
N ASP A 54 -3.82 16.65 15.60
CA ASP A 54 -2.38 16.69 15.36
C ASP A 54 -2.10 17.51 14.08
N PRO A 55 -1.13 18.45 14.08
CA PRO A 55 -0.88 19.31 12.93
C PRO A 55 -0.62 18.56 11.62
N GLU A 56 -0.05 17.37 11.67
CA GLU A 56 0.22 16.54 10.50
C GLU A 56 -1.07 15.83 10.01
N VAL A 57 -1.94 15.38 10.92
CA VAL A 57 -3.27 14.85 10.56
C VAL A 57 -4.13 15.94 9.92
N LYS A 58 -4.15 17.15 10.49
CA LYS A 58 -4.85 18.31 9.92
C LYS A 58 -4.34 18.64 8.51
N LEU A 59 -3.02 18.74 8.35
CA LEU A 59 -2.37 19.08 7.08
C LEU A 59 -2.60 18.01 5.99
N GLY A 60 -2.54 16.72 6.37
CA GLY A 60 -2.85 15.62 5.47
C GLY A 60 -4.30 15.65 4.99
N ARG A 61 -5.24 15.90 5.91
CA ARG A 61 -6.68 16.03 5.60
C ARG A 61 -6.96 17.20 4.66
N GLU A 62 -6.39 18.38 4.93
CA GLU A 62 -6.54 19.55 4.07
C GLU A 62 -5.93 19.33 2.67
N THR A 63 -4.78 18.66 2.59
CA THR A 63 -4.13 18.31 1.31
C THR A 63 -4.90 17.22 0.54
N HIS A 64 -5.52 16.26 1.25
CA HIS A 64 -6.42 15.25 0.68
C HIS A 64 -7.67 15.91 0.07
N GLU A 65 -8.30 16.85 0.77
CA GLU A 65 -9.42 17.63 0.26
C GLU A 65 -9.03 18.42 -1.00
N ASP A 66 -7.85 19.04 -1.04
CA ASP A 66 -7.36 19.79 -2.20
C ASP A 66 -7.06 18.89 -3.43
N LEU A 67 -6.53 17.68 -3.23
CA LEU A 67 -6.37 16.70 -4.31
C LEU A 67 -7.71 16.29 -4.94
N LEU A 68 -8.76 16.09 -4.12
CA LEU A 68 -10.10 15.80 -4.62
C LEU A 68 -10.69 17.01 -5.36
N ARG A 69 -10.49 18.23 -4.85
CA ARG A 69 -10.87 19.49 -5.55
C ARG A 69 -10.13 19.67 -6.87
N SER A 70 -8.88 19.22 -6.98
CA SER A 70 -8.09 19.29 -8.22
C SER A 70 -8.49 18.24 -9.27
N GLY A 71 -9.52 17.43 -9.02
CA GLY A 71 -10.01 16.42 -9.95
C GLY A 71 -9.22 15.10 -9.95
N LEU A 72 -8.43 14.82 -8.91
CA LEU A 72 -7.80 13.50 -8.75
C LEU A 72 -8.87 12.41 -8.71
N LYS A 73 -8.77 11.43 -9.62
CA LYS A 73 -9.71 10.32 -9.73
C LYS A 73 -9.27 9.15 -8.85
N LEU A 74 -10.22 8.55 -8.14
CA LEU A 74 -10.01 7.33 -7.35
C LEU A 74 -10.72 6.14 -7.99
N VAL A 75 -10.04 4.99 -7.98
CA VAL A 75 -10.60 3.70 -8.38
C VAL A 75 -11.70 3.29 -7.42
N LYS A 76 -12.78 2.69 -7.95
CA LYS A 76 -13.98 2.27 -7.19
C LYS A 76 -14.22 0.77 -7.22
N ASP A 77 -13.31 0.00 -7.81
CA ASP A 77 -13.39 -1.46 -7.86
C ASP A 77 -13.19 -2.05 -6.45
N PRO A 78 -14.16 -2.82 -5.92
CA PRO A 78 -14.11 -3.29 -4.55
C PRO A 78 -13.04 -4.37 -4.32
N ALA A 79 -12.65 -5.13 -5.34
CA ALA A 79 -11.60 -6.15 -5.20
C ALA A 79 -10.21 -5.49 -5.14
N ILE A 80 -9.97 -4.48 -5.98
CA ILE A 80 -8.77 -3.65 -5.93
C ILE A 80 -8.63 -2.94 -4.58
N LEU A 81 -9.71 -2.28 -4.12
CA LEU A 81 -9.70 -1.58 -2.83
C LEU A 81 -9.50 -2.55 -1.66
N THR A 82 -10.21 -3.68 -1.63
CA THR A 82 -10.06 -4.70 -0.57
C THR A 82 -8.64 -5.25 -0.50
N ARG A 83 -7.98 -5.50 -1.65
CA ARG A 83 -6.59 -5.99 -1.69
C ARG A 83 -5.63 -4.98 -1.03
N VAL A 84 -5.68 -3.73 -1.49
CA VAL A 84 -4.80 -2.65 -0.99
C VAL A 84 -5.07 -2.35 0.48
N GLU A 85 -6.35 -2.27 0.89
CA GLU A 85 -6.73 -2.00 2.28
C GLU A 85 -6.35 -3.16 3.22
N THR A 86 -6.47 -4.42 2.78
CA THR A 86 -6.10 -5.61 3.58
C THR A 86 -4.59 -5.66 3.83
N ILE A 87 -3.78 -5.40 2.80
CA ILE A 87 -2.31 -5.31 2.93
C ILE A 87 -1.97 -4.12 3.83
N GLY A 88 -2.44 -2.92 3.47
CA GLY A 88 -2.14 -1.68 4.16
C GLY A 88 -2.49 -1.69 5.64
N LYS A 89 -3.65 -2.24 6.03
CA LYS A 89 -4.04 -2.35 7.45
C LYS A 89 -3.14 -3.28 8.25
N LYS A 90 -2.61 -4.37 7.67
CA LYS A 90 -1.63 -5.23 8.35
C LYS A 90 -0.30 -4.50 8.59
N VAL A 91 0.20 -3.81 7.57
CA VAL A 91 1.46 -3.05 7.66
C VAL A 91 1.33 -1.88 8.63
N ALA A 92 0.22 -1.14 8.56
CA ALA A 92 -0.10 -0.03 9.48
C ALA A 92 -0.32 -0.48 10.92
N ALA A 93 -0.87 -1.67 11.16
CA ALA A 93 -1.02 -2.21 12.51
C ALA A 93 0.34 -2.42 13.21
N VAL A 94 1.38 -2.81 12.46
CA VAL A 94 2.76 -2.87 12.98
C VAL A 94 3.31 -1.48 13.24
N ALA A 95 3.18 -0.54 12.29
CA ALA A 95 3.66 0.83 12.43
C ALA A 95 3.05 1.58 13.63
N ASN A 96 1.81 1.24 14.00
CA ASN A 96 1.09 1.78 15.15
C ASN A 96 1.31 0.99 16.46
N ALA A 97 1.98 -0.17 16.43
CA ALA A 97 2.19 -0.99 17.62
C ALA A 97 3.49 -0.64 18.36
N GLU A 98 4.57 -0.37 17.62
CA GLU A 98 5.91 -0.15 18.18
C GLU A 98 6.62 1.05 17.50
N PRO A 99 7.51 1.77 18.20
CA PRO A 99 8.37 2.77 17.58
C PRO A 99 9.41 2.12 16.66
N ILE A 100 9.43 2.53 15.39
CA ILE A 100 10.48 2.13 14.45
C ILE A 100 11.64 3.13 14.55
N PRO A 101 12.91 2.66 14.64
CA PRO A 101 14.07 3.55 14.61
C PRO A 101 14.19 4.28 13.27
N ALA A 102 14.34 5.60 13.34
CA ALA A 102 14.49 6.47 12.17
C ALA A 102 15.89 7.09 12.15
N SER A 103 16.61 6.84 11.06
CA SER A 103 17.90 7.45 10.71
C SER A 103 17.72 8.81 10.03
N TYR A 104 16.62 9.00 9.30
CA TYR A 104 16.12 10.31 8.85
C TYR A 104 14.89 10.71 9.67
N GLY A 105 14.22 11.80 9.30
CA GLY A 105 12.91 12.13 9.88
C GLY A 105 12.91 12.40 11.39
N SER A 106 12.10 11.63 12.12
CA SER A 106 11.86 11.71 13.57
C SER A 106 11.27 10.39 14.06
N SER A 107 11.89 9.71 15.03
CA SER A 107 11.35 8.49 15.67
C SER A 107 10.27 8.75 16.75
N LYS A 108 9.65 9.94 16.76
CA LYS A 108 8.54 10.28 17.67
C LYS A 108 7.32 9.45 17.29
N HIS A 109 7.09 8.32 17.94
CA HIS A 109 5.93 7.47 17.66
C HIS A 109 4.60 8.24 17.88
N VAL A 110 3.82 8.38 16.80
CA VAL A 110 2.47 8.94 16.78
C VAL A 110 1.59 7.97 16.00
N PRO A 111 0.68 7.23 16.66
CA PRO A 111 -0.24 6.36 15.95
C PRO A 111 -1.17 7.16 15.03
N TYR A 112 -1.29 6.74 13.77
CA TYR A 112 -2.17 7.36 12.78
C TYR A 112 -3.32 6.43 12.36
N GLU A 113 -4.47 7.02 12.05
CA GLU A 113 -5.54 6.34 11.30
C GLU A 113 -5.13 6.27 9.83
N TYR A 114 -4.41 5.21 9.45
CA TYR A 114 -3.93 5.04 8.08
C TYR A 114 -5.09 4.79 7.10
N ARG A 115 -5.15 5.63 6.06
CA ARG A 115 -6.18 5.63 5.02
C ARG A 115 -5.53 5.38 3.66
N PHE A 116 -6.01 4.36 2.95
CA PHE A 116 -5.42 3.91 1.69
C PHE A 116 -6.33 4.28 0.51
N PHE A 117 -5.75 4.92 -0.50
CA PHE A 117 -6.46 5.41 -1.68
C PHE A 117 -5.81 4.86 -2.95
N VAL A 118 -6.60 4.30 -3.86
CA VAL A 118 -6.11 3.87 -5.17
C VAL A 118 -6.44 4.92 -6.21
N VAL A 119 -5.43 5.54 -6.80
CA VAL A 119 -5.58 6.57 -7.83
C VAL A 119 -5.84 5.91 -9.18
N ASP A 120 -6.81 6.42 -9.94
CA ASP A 120 -7.09 6.01 -11.32
C ASP A 120 -6.09 6.65 -12.29
N ASP A 121 -4.84 6.26 -12.11
CA ASP A 121 -3.65 6.73 -12.82
C ASP A 121 -2.79 5.52 -13.19
N ASP A 122 -2.29 5.52 -14.42
CA ASP A 122 -1.59 4.40 -15.03
C ASP A 122 -0.06 4.46 -14.85
N ASP A 123 0.46 5.59 -14.35
CA ASP A 123 1.85 5.71 -13.90
C ASP A 123 2.16 4.74 -12.76
N VAL A 124 3.35 4.13 -12.80
CA VAL A 124 3.92 3.43 -11.65
C VAL A 124 4.35 4.49 -10.63
N ASN A 125 3.50 4.75 -9.64
CA ASN A 125 3.79 5.69 -8.55
C ASN A 125 2.99 5.37 -7.27
N ALA A 126 3.54 5.77 -6.13
CA ALA A 126 2.88 5.86 -4.83
C ALA A 126 3.30 7.18 -4.17
N PHE A 127 2.55 7.61 -3.15
CA PHE A 127 2.98 8.72 -2.28
C PHE A 127 2.20 8.74 -0.96
N SER A 128 2.78 9.38 0.03
CA SER A 128 2.24 9.58 1.37
C SER A 128 2.07 11.07 1.65
N LEU A 129 0.96 11.42 2.33
CA LEU A 129 0.76 12.73 2.93
C LEU A 129 0.93 12.62 4.46
N PRO A 130 1.20 13.73 5.17
CA PRO A 130 1.22 13.77 6.64
C PRO A 130 -0.02 13.13 7.28
N GLY A 131 0.14 12.52 8.46
CA GLY A 131 -1.01 11.96 9.20
C GLY A 131 -1.67 10.72 8.58
N GLY A 132 -0.92 9.92 7.82
CA GLY A 132 -1.30 8.55 7.44
C GLY A 132 -2.19 8.41 6.19
N PHE A 133 -2.26 9.41 5.30
CA PHE A 133 -2.95 9.26 4.02
C PHE A 133 -1.98 8.68 2.98
N ILE A 134 -2.23 7.46 2.52
CA ILE A 134 -1.36 6.70 1.61
C ILE A 134 -2.07 6.51 0.27
N TYR A 135 -1.39 6.87 -0.82
CA TYR A 135 -1.90 6.82 -2.19
C TYR A 135 -1.07 5.85 -3.04
N ILE A 136 -1.76 5.00 -3.79
CA ILE A 136 -1.16 4.00 -4.68
C ILE A 136 -1.79 4.18 -6.07
N ASN A 137 -0.99 4.41 -7.11
CA ASN A 137 -1.53 4.44 -8.48
C ASN A 137 -1.92 3.03 -8.93
N LYS A 138 -3.01 2.94 -9.71
CA LYS A 138 -3.46 1.73 -10.43
C LYS A 138 -2.33 1.12 -11.30
N GLY A 139 -1.38 1.92 -11.78
CA GLY A 139 -0.15 1.46 -12.42
C GLY A 139 0.72 0.54 -11.55
N ILE A 140 0.95 0.87 -10.26
CA ILE A 140 1.69 0.00 -9.34
C ILE A 140 0.99 -1.36 -9.15
N LEU A 141 -0.34 -1.38 -9.14
CA LEU A 141 -1.10 -2.63 -8.92
C LEU A 141 -0.99 -3.64 -10.07
N ARG A 142 -0.57 -3.19 -11.27
CA ARG A 142 -0.15 -4.06 -12.38
C ARG A 142 1.34 -4.38 -12.36
N TYR A 143 2.16 -3.40 -11.99
CA TYR A 143 3.61 -3.51 -12.03
C TYR A 143 4.19 -4.37 -10.89
N ALA A 144 3.53 -4.41 -9.72
CA ALA A 144 3.84 -5.31 -8.62
C ALA A 144 3.37 -6.75 -8.92
N GLN A 145 4.29 -7.72 -8.79
CA GLN A 145 4.09 -9.11 -9.15
C GLN A 145 3.60 -9.99 -7.99
N SER A 146 3.46 -9.46 -6.79
CA SER A 146 2.92 -10.16 -5.62
C SER A 146 2.32 -9.19 -4.61
N ASP A 147 1.69 -9.75 -3.58
CA ASP A 147 1.31 -8.97 -2.39
C ASP A 147 2.52 -8.66 -1.50
N ASP A 148 3.63 -9.42 -1.58
CA ASP A 148 4.87 -9.13 -0.86
C ASP A 148 5.58 -7.87 -1.41
N GLU A 149 5.65 -7.73 -2.73
CA GLU A 149 6.13 -6.50 -3.37
C GLU A 149 5.24 -5.31 -3.02
N LEU A 150 3.91 -5.49 -3.07
CA LEU A 150 2.95 -4.43 -2.74
C LEU A 150 2.98 -4.05 -1.25
N ALA A 151 3.21 -5.01 -0.35
CA ALA A 151 3.43 -4.75 1.07
C ALA A 151 4.74 -3.99 1.32
N GLY A 152 5.79 -4.28 0.56
CA GLY A 152 7.06 -3.52 0.60
C GLY A 152 6.87 -2.05 0.23
N ILE A 153 6.15 -1.76 -0.87
CA ILE A 153 5.81 -0.40 -1.31
C ILE A 153 4.96 0.32 -0.25
N ILE A 154 3.91 -0.34 0.25
CA ILE A 154 3.04 0.28 1.26
C ILE A 154 3.79 0.49 2.58
N GLY A 155 4.74 -0.37 2.94
CA GLY A 155 5.65 -0.18 4.07
C GLY A 155 6.58 1.02 3.91
N HIS A 156 7.11 1.26 2.71
CA HIS A 156 7.91 2.44 2.38
C HIS A 156 7.11 3.74 2.56
N GLU A 157 5.87 3.80 2.04
CA GLU A 157 4.99 4.98 2.22
C GLU A 157 4.55 5.19 3.67
N ILE A 158 4.28 4.09 4.40
CA ILE A 158 3.97 4.16 5.83
C ILE A 158 5.18 4.67 6.61
N ALA A 159 6.42 4.31 6.24
CA ALA A 159 7.62 4.84 6.86
C ALA A 159 7.79 6.36 6.64
N HIS A 160 7.59 6.87 5.42
CA HIS A 160 7.62 8.33 5.16
C HIS A 160 6.64 9.12 6.02
N ALA A 161 5.44 8.56 6.27
CA ALA A 161 4.46 9.14 7.17
C ALA A 161 4.85 9.00 8.66
N ALA A 162 5.22 7.79 9.10
CA ALA A 162 5.56 7.47 10.49
C ALA A 162 6.81 8.20 10.99
N HIS A 163 7.78 8.42 10.11
CA HIS A 163 9.03 9.14 10.42
C HIS A 163 8.93 10.65 10.11
N HIS A 164 7.74 11.16 9.79
CA HIS A 164 7.46 12.59 9.61
C HIS A 164 8.29 13.26 8.49
N HIS A 165 8.61 12.54 7.41
CA HIS A 165 9.54 13.03 6.38
C HIS A 165 9.07 14.32 5.71
N VAL A 166 7.78 14.41 5.38
CA VAL A 166 7.18 15.65 4.84
C VAL A 166 7.34 16.82 5.82
N ALA A 167 7.08 16.62 7.11
CA ALA A 167 7.17 17.69 8.10
C ALA A 167 8.63 18.08 8.42
N LYS A 168 9.60 17.16 8.26
CA LYS A 168 11.03 17.50 8.31
C LYS A 168 11.42 18.38 7.12
N LEU A 169 11.08 17.96 5.90
CA LEU A 169 11.34 18.74 4.67
C LEU A 169 10.68 20.13 4.71
N GLN A 170 9.46 20.24 5.24
CA GLN A 170 8.83 21.54 5.48
C GLN A 170 9.66 22.43 6.41
N ARG A 171 10.12 21.91 7.56
CA ARG A 171 10.95 22.68 8.51
C ARG A 171 12.27 23.12 7.87
N GLU A 172 12.86 22.28 7.04
CA GLU A 172 14.11 22.56 6.32
C GLU A 172 13.91 23.59 5.20
N GLN A 173 12.87 23.45 4.37
CA GLN A 173 12.53 24.45 3.36
C GLN A 173 12.09 25.79 3.98
N SER A 174 11.34 25.78 5.08
CA SER A 174 11.01 27.00 5.84
C SER A 174 12.27 27.65 6.41
N ARG A 175 13.25 26.89 6.90
CA ARG A 175 14.55 27.43 7.32
C ARG A 175 15.33 28.02 6.15
N LEU A 176 15.40 27.35 4.99
CA LEU A 176 16.05 27.87 3.79
C LEU A 176 15.37 29.14 3.28
N ASN A 177 14.04 29.16 3.19
CA ASN A 177 13.27 30.35 2.83
C ASN A 177 13.50 31.49 3.85
N THR A 178 13.60 31.18 5.14
CA THR A 178 13.90 32.16 6.20
C THR A 178 15.35 32.64 6.13
N GLN A 179 16.31 31.79 5.79
CA GLN A 179 17.72 32.15 5.62
C GLN A 179 17.95 32.96 4.34
N MET A 180 17.27 32.65 3.24
CA MET A 180 17.23 33.48 2.05
C MET A 180 16.55 34.82 2.35
N ALA A 181 15.42 34.82 3.06
CA ALA A 181 14.75 36.05 3.49
C ALA A 181 15.63 36.89 4.42
N ILE A 182 16.38 36.30 5.35
CA ILE A 182 17.32 36.99 6.25
C ILE A 182 18.58 37.46 5.49
N GLY A 183 19.10 36.70 4.55
CA GLY A 183 20.21 37.14 3.68
C GLY A 183 19.79 38.30 2.78
N LEU A 184 18.56 38.23 2.24
CA LEU A 184 17.93 39.35 1.54
C LEU A 184 17.62 40.51 2.48
N LEU A 185 17.23 40.30 3.76
CA LEU A 185 17.04 41.38 4.75
C LEU A 185 18.37 42.01 5.21
N ALA A 186 19.46 41.25 5.21
CA ALA A 186 20.80 41.78 5.45
C ALA A 186 21.27 42.67 4.28
N ALA A 187 20.82 42.37 3.05
CA ALA A 187 20.92 43.29 1.91
C ALA A 187 19.87 44.42 1.95
N LEU A 188 18.67 44.17 2.49
CA LEU A 188 17.55 45.11 2.65
C LEU A 188 17.43 45.66 4.09
N VAL A 189 18.56 46.07 4.67
CA VAL A 189 18.55 47.00 5.83
C VAL A 189 17.85 48.34 5.44
N ALA A 190 17.65 48.57 4.15
CA ALA A 190 16.68 49.53 3.60
C ALA A 190 15.20 49.02 3.65
N ARG A 191 14.57 49.13 4.84
CA ARG A 191 13.12 49.30 5.09
C ARG A 191 12.11 48.37 4.34
N VAL A 192 11.51 47.42 5.07
CA VAL A 192 10.04 47.23 5.22
C VAL A 192 9.75 46.07 6.22
N PRO A 193 8.67 46.09 7.02
CA PRO A 193 8.30 44.95 7.87
C PRO A 193 7.49 43.90 7.08
N THR A 194 7.79 42.61 7.25
CA THR A 194 7.08 41.51 6.58
C THR A 194 6.34 40.62 7.58
N ALA A 195 5.00 40.68 7.56
CA ALA A 195 4.08 39.71 8.16
C ALA A 195 2.93 39.41 7.17
N ASP A 196 2.21 38.32 7.42
CA ASP A 196 0.98 37.86 6.74
C ASP A 196 1.07 37.16 5.36
N THR A 197 2.22 37.09 4.68
CA THR A 197 2.32 36.38 3.37
C THR A 197 2.43 34.84 3.45
N MET A 198 2.42 34.24 4.65
CA MET A 198 2.95 32.87 4.84
C MET A 198 1.90 31.73 4.89
N ASN A 199 0.61 32.01 4.80
CA ASN A 199 -0.46 31.08 5.21
C ASN A 199 -1.43 30.58 4.10
N LEU A 200 -1.13 30.79 2.81
CA LEU A 200 -2.11 30.53 1.73
C LEU A 200 -1.61 29.63 0.56
N MET A 201 -0.55 28.84 0.75
CA MET A 201 0.04 28.02 -0.34
C MET A 201 0.41 26.56 0.02
N THR A 202 0.05 26.07 1.20
CA THR A 202 0.63 24.84 1.78
C THR A 202 0.35 23.54 1.00
N GLY A 203 -0.91 23.24 0.65
CA GLY A 203 -1.30 21.95 0.06
C GLY A 203 -0.68 21.66 -1.30
N PHE A 204 -0.95 22.52 -2.30
CA PHE A 204 -0.39 22.35 -3.66
C PHE A 204 1.15 22.46 -3.69
N GLN A 205 1.76 23.28 -2.82
CA GLN A 205 3.21 23.41 -2.79
C GLN A 205 3.89 22.16 -2.20
N LEU A 206 3.27 21.45 -1.26
CA LEU A 206 3.75 20.13 -0.81
C LEU A 206 3.78 19.11 -1.94
N ILE A 207 2.67 18.98 -2.68
CA ILE A 207 2.55 18.04 -3.80
C ILE A 207 3.57 18.39 -4.90
N ALA A 208 3.79 19.68 -5.17
CA ALA A 208 4.83 20.13 -6.09
C ALA A 208 6.24 19.79 -5.58
N LEU A 209 6.54 20.03 -4.30
CA LEU A 209 7.85 19.69 -3.70
C LEU A 209 8.12 18.17 -3.77
N GLN A 210 7.16 17.31 -3.40
CA GLN A 210 7.30 15.86 -3.51
C GLN A 210 7.51 15.42 -4.97
N LYS A 211 6.75 15.98 -5.93
CA LYS A 211 6.84 15.61 -7.35
C LYS A 211 8.03 16.20 -8.12
N VAL A 212 8.75 17.18 -7.55
CA VAL A 212 9.88 17.86 -8.22
C VAL A 212 11.23 17.59 -7.54
N ASN A 213 11.25 17.41 -6.22
CA ASN A 213 12.49 17.21 -5.46
C ASN A 213 12.65 15.77 -4.90
N GLY A 214 11.57 14.98 -4.86
CA GLY A 214 11.49 13.77 -4.06
C GLY A 214 11.65 14.04 -2.55
N PHE A 215 11.90 12.98 -1.78
CA PHE A 215 12.22 13.12 -0.35
C PHE A 215 13.72 13.31 -0.04
N GLY A 216 14.60 13.10 -1.04
CA GLY A 216 16.06 13.10 -0.88
C GLY A 216 16.62 11.74 -0.41
N GLN A 217 17.86 11.41 -0.82
CA GLN A 217 18.41 10.05 -0.65
C GLN A 217 18.36 9.51 0.78
N ASP A 218 18.60 10.33 1.81
CA ASP A 218 18.62 9.83 3.20
C ASP A 218 17.22 9.47 3.71
N ALA A 219 16.18 10.19 3.28
CA ALA A 219 14.79 9.84 3.56
C ALA A 219 14.37 8.56 2.81
N GLU A 220 14.89 8.37 1.59
CA GLU A 220 14.66 7.15 0.80
C GLU A 220 15.34 5.92 1.40
N ARG A 221 16.63 6.03 1.79
CA ARG A 221 17.38 4.98 2.52
C ARG A 221 16.67 4.59 3.81
N ASP A 222 16.15 5.57 4.53
CA ASP A 222 15.43 5.37 5.79
C ASP A 222 14.07 4.69 5.60
N ALA A 223 13.27 5.15 4.63
CA ALA A 223 11.98 4.55 4.29
C ALA A 223 12.11 3.15 3.70
N ASP A 224 13.16 2.86 2.93
CA ASP A 224 13.52 1.50 2.50
C ASP A 224 13.78 0.59 3.73
N HIS A 225 14.66 1.05 4.64
CA HIS A 225 15.04 0.29 5.84
C HIS A 225 13.85 -0.01 6.75
N ALA A 226 13.00 0.99 7.00
CA ALA A 226 11.77 0.83 7.78
C ALA A 226 10.70 -0.01 7.04
N GLY A 227 10.54 0.17 5.73
CA GLY A 227 9.62 -0.60 4.90
C GLY A 227 9.92 -2.11 4.87
N VAL A 228 11.21 -2.48 4.87
CA VAL A 228 11.68 -3.87 5.00
C VAL A 228 11.32 -4.48 6.37
N ILE A 229 11.49 -3.70 7.45
CA ILE A 229 11.08 -4.13 8.81
C ILE A 229 9.58 -4.34 8.87
N LEU A 230 8.81 -3.36 8.37
CA LEU A 230 7.35 -3.36 8.33
C LEU A 230 6.77 -4.53 7.54
N ALA A 231 7.30 -4.81 6.34
CA ALA A 231 6.89 -5.96 5.54
C ALA A 231 7.11 -7.28 6.29
N LYS A 232 8.32 -7.49 6.83
CA LYS A 232 8.65 -8.69 7.61
C LYS A 232 7.75 -8.87 8.83
N GLN A 233 7.58 -7.83 9.63
CA GLN A 233 6.80 -7.88 10.88
C GLN A 233 5.29 -8.05 10.63
N SER A 234 4.77 -7.59 9.49
CA SER A 234 3.37 -7.81 9.09
C SER A 234 3.13 -9.15 8.36
N GLY A 235 4.16 -9.99 8.25
CA GLY A 235 4.07 -11.36 7.73
C GLY A 235 4.29 -11.50 6.22
N TYR A 236 4.75 -10.46 5.55
CA TYR A 236 5.13 -10.48 4.13
C TYR A 236 6.63 -10.72 3.96
N ASN A 237 7.04 -11.29 2.83
CA ASN A 237 8.45 -11.57 2.55
C ASN A 237 9.17 -10.27 2.09
N PRO A 238 10.13 -9.73 2.87
CA PRO A 238 10.80 -8.45 2.55
C PRO A 238 11.65 -8.49 1.28
N VAL A 239 11.93 -9.68 0.71
CA VAL A 239 12.53 -9.82 -0.62
C VAL A 239 11.64 -9.19 -1.71
N GLY A 240 10.35 -8.96 -1.44
CA GLY A 240 9.45 -8.18 -2.29
C GLY A 240 9.98 -6.76 -2.53
N SER A 241 10.33 -6.02 -1.47
CA SER A 241 10.90 -4.67 -1.56
C SER A 241 12.16 -4.64 -2.44
N LEU A 242 13.05 -5.64 -2.26
CA LEU A 242 14.27 -5.78 -3.06
C LEU A 242 13.94 -6.03 -4.54
N THR A 243 13.08 -7.01 -4.82
CA THR A 243 12.83 -7.48 -6.19
C THR A 243 12.05 -6.45 -7.01
N PHE A 244 11.20 -5.66 -6.35
CA PHE A 244 10.56 -4.48 -6.91
C PHE A 244 11.60 -3.39 -7.24
N MET A 245 12.45 -3.00 -6.28
CA MET A 245 13.49 -1.98 -6.46
C MET A 245 14.49 -2.35 -7.57
N GLU A 246 14.89 -3.61 -7.65
CA GLU A 246 15.78 -4.13 -8.70
C GLU A 246 15.14 -4.14 -10.09
N ARG A 247 13.83 -4.41 -10.18
CA ARG A 247 13.10 -4.32 -11.45
C ARG A 247 12.96 -2.86 -11.87
N LEU A 248 12.60 -1.99 -10.94
CA LEU A 248 12.45 -0.55 -11.16
C LEU A 248 13.77 0.08 -11.64
N GLY A 249 14.89 -0.21 -10.98
CA GLY A 249 16.24 0.22 -11.38
C GLY A 249 16.87 -0.53 -12.57
N ARG A 250 16.17 -1.54 -13.13
CA ARG A 250 16.50 -2.16 -14.42
C ARG A 250 15.75 -1.44 -15.54
N ASP A 251 14.45 -1.24 -15.35
CA ASP A 251 13.57 -0.68 -16.37
C ASP A 251 13.95 0.78 -16.68
N GLN A 252 14.35 1.56 -15.67
CA GLN A 252 14.93 2.91 -15.83
C GLN A 252 16.13 2.94 -16.80
N LYS A 253 16.97 1.91 -16.79
CA LYS A 253 18.18 1.83 -17.65
C LYS A 253 17.88 1.32 -19.06
N GLN A 254 16.80 0.56 -19.22
CA GLN A 254 16.34 0.07 -20.53
C GLN A 254 15.42 1.07 -21.22
N ARG A 255 14.82 2.01 -20.47
CA ARG A 255 13.86 3.01 -20.93
C ARG A 255 14.09 4.37 -20.26
N PRO A 256 15.23 5.03 -20.50
CA PRO A 256 15.51 6.35 -19.92
C PRO A 256 14.46 7.41 -20.30
N ASP A 257 13.82 7.26 -21.47
CA ASP A 257 12.77 8.16 -21.96
C ASP A 257 11.37 7.86 -21.39
N VAL A 258 11.19 6.75 -20.65
CA VAL A 258 9.91 6.41 -20.00
C VAL A 258 9.99 6.82 -18.53
N GLU A 259 9.67 8.08 -18.29
CA GLU A 259 9.72 8.70 -16.97
C GLU A 259 8.55 8.24 -16.08
N LEU A 260 8.67 7.04 -15.50
CA LEU A 260 7.70 6.52 -14.51
C LEU A 260 7.59 7.51 -13.35
N GLY A 261 6.37 7.82 -12.90
CA GLY A 261 6.12 8.80 -11.83
C GLY A 261 6.96 8.57 -10.57
N ILE A 262 7.18 7.32 -10.18
CA ILE A 262 8.04 6.93 -9.05
C ILE A 262 9.51 7.35 -9.22
N PHE A 263 10.05 7.50 -10.44
CA PHE A 263 11.42 7.98 -10.63
C PHE A 263 11.60 9.45 -10.21
N ARG A 264 10.53 10.26 -10.26
CA ARG A 264 10.55 11.67 -9.85
C ARG A 264 10.42 11.86 -8.34
N THR A 265 9.65 10.99 -7.68
CA THR A 265 9.36 11.05 -6.23
C THR A 265 10.37 10.22 -5.42
N HIS A 266 10.75 9.05 -5.92
CA HIS A 266 11.52 8.00 -5.25
C HIS A 266 12.55 7.35 -6.22
N PRO A 267 13.61 8.06 -6.63
CA PRO A 267 14.56 7.56 -7.62
C PRO A 267 15.22 6.24 -7.17
N PRO A 268 15.18 5.17 -7.99
CA PRO A 268 15.78 3.88 -7.65
C PRO A 268 17.30 3.95 -7.83
N GLU A 269 18.04 3.42 -6.86
CA GLU A 269 19.50 3.44 -6.91
C GLU A 269 20.07 2.04 -6.67
N LYS A 270 21.17 1.71 -7.35
CA LYS A 270 21.90 0.45 -7.11
C LYS A 270 22.37 0.34 -5.65
N GLU A 271 22.63 1.48 -5.02
CA GLU A 271 22.95 1.55 -3.58
C GLU A 271 21.75 1.11 -2.73
N ARG A 272 20.57 1.71 -2.92
CA ARG A 272 19.32 1.34 -2.24
C ARG A 272 19.02 -0.16 -2.32
N SER A 273 19.06 -0.75 -3.52
CA SER A 273 18.86 -2.21 -3.66
C SER A 273 19.93 -3.03 -2.92
N GLY A 274 21.18 -2.57 -2.89
CA GLY A 274 22.25 -3.23 -2.13
C GLY A 274 22.10 -3.10 -0.61
N LEU A 275 21.60 -1.96 -0.11
CA LEU A 275 21.28 -1.74 1.30
C LEU A 275 20.11 -2.63 1.74
N ILE A 276 19.04 -2.72 0.94
CA ILE A 276 17.91 -3.63 1.17
C ILE A 276 18.40 -5.09 1.20
N GLU A 277 19.21 -5.53 0.24
CA GLU A 277 19.73 -6.91 0.22
C GLU A 277 20.62 -7.19 1.45
N ALA A 278 21.52 -6.28 1.80
CA ALA A 278 22.36 -6.39 2.99
C ALA A 278 21.54 -6.44 4.29
N GLN A 279 20.45 -5.67 4.38
CA GLN A 279 19.54 -5.68 5.53
C GLN A 279 18.78 -7.02 5.64
N ILE A 280 18.26 -7.55 4.53
CA ILE A 280 17.56 -8.85 4.49
C ILE A 280 18.51 -10.00 4.89
N VAL A 281 19.74 -9.99 4.37
CA VAL A 281 20.78 -10.96 4.75
C VAL A 281 21.18 -10.81 6.23
N GLY A 282 21.34 -9.57 6.71
CA GLY A 282 21.61 -9.27 8.13
C GLY A 282 20.47 -9.69 9.07
N MET A 283 19.24 -9.76 8.57
CA MET A 283 18.08 -10.33 9.27
C MET A 283 18.01 -11.87 9.25
N GLY A 284 19.00 -12.55 8.64
CA GLY A 284 19.07 -14.01 8.54
C GLY A 284 18.09 -14.62 7.53
N LEU A 285 17.56 -13.84 6.59
CA LEU A 285 16.56 -14.30 5.61
C LEU A 285 17.20 -14.70 4.28
N PRO A 286 16.74 -15.78 3.63
CA PRO A 286 17.21 -16.18 2.31
C PRO A 286 16.67 -15.23 1.23
N VAL A 287 17.53 -14.75 0.33
CA VAL A 287 17.14 -13.80 -0.73
C VAL A 287 16.55 -14.52 -1.95
N ASN A 288 15.43 -15.22 -1.76
CA ASN A 288 14.73 -15.93 -2.82
C ASN A 288 13.77 -15.02 -3.60
N ARG A 289 14.31 -14.33 -4.61
CA ARG A 289 13.55 -13.42 -5.49
C ARG A 289 12.34 -14.08 -6.17
N ARG A 290 12.35 -15.41 -6.37
CA ARG A 290 11.22 -16.16 -6.97
C ARG A 290 10.04 -16.40 -6.04
N GLU A 291 10.21 -16.29 -4.73
CA GLU A 291 9.09 -16.43 -3.78
C GLU A 291 8.11 -15.26 -3.87
N VAL A 292 8.58 -14.09 -4.29
CA VAL A 292 7.85 -12.81 -4.31
C VAL A 292 7.47 -12.33 -5.72
N THR A 293 7.66 -13.16 -6.76
CA THR A 293 7.35 -12.82 -8.16
C THR A 293 6.42 -13.81 -8.84
N ASN A 294 5.78 -13.37 -9.93
CA ASN A 294 5.02 -14.18 -10.88
C ASN A 294 5.93 -14.99 -11.83
N THR A 295 7.05 -15.45 -11.31
CA THR A 295 7.96 -16.40 -11.95
C THR A 295 7.41 -17.82 -11.84
N LEU A 296 7.54 -18.59 -12.91
CA LEU A 296 7.14 -20.00 -12.96
C LEU A 296 7.62 -20.78 -11.73
N ARG A 297 6.73 -21.56 -11.10
CA ARG A 297 7.06 -22.45 -9.97
C ARG A 297 6.61 -23.87 -10.24
N VAL A 298 7.47 -24.83 -9.91
CA VAL A 298 7.09 -26.25 -9.88
C VAL A 298 6.73 -26.65 -8.45
N GLN A 299 5.58 -27.31 -8.28
CA GLN A 299 5.04 -27.79 -7.02
C GLN A 299 4.73 -29.28 -7.11
N VAL A 300 4.64 -29.95 -5.95
CA VAL A 300 4.20 -31.36 -5.86
C VAL A 300 2.87 -31.43 -5.12
N ARG A 301 1.90 -32.14 -5.68
CA ARG A 301 0.62 -32.48 -5.05
C ARG A 301 0.48 -33.99 -4.96
N SER A 302 0.37 -34.52 -3.74
CA SER A 302 -0.07 -35.91 -3.54
C SER A 302 -1.56 -36.05 -3.88
N VAL A 303 -1.92 -37.12 -4.57
CA VAL A 303 -3.29 -37.42 -5.01
C VAL A 303 -3.73 -38.76 -4.45
N SER A 304 -4.48 -38.71 -3.35
CA SER A 304 -5.34 -39.80 -2.92
C SER A 304 -6.63 -39.75 -3.76
N ALA A 305 -6.80 -40.66 -4.70
CA ALA A 305 -8.03 -40.77 -5.47
C ALA A 305 -8.90 -41.92 -4.94
N SER A 306 -10.14 -41.63 -4.61
CA SER A 306 -11.20 -42.62 -4.41
C SER A 306 -12.36 -42.21 -5.29
N LYS A 307 -12.84 -43.09 -6.17
CA LYS A 307 -14.10 -42.82 -6.88
C LYS A 307 -15.26 -42.94 -5.90
N GLU A 308 -16.31 -42.19 -6.18
CA GLU A 308 -17.60 -42.33 -5.51
C GLU A 308 -18.13 -43.77 -5.72
N GLY A 309 -18.13 -44.57 -4.65
CA GLY A 309 -18.53 -45.99 -4.67
C GLY A 309 -17.38 -47.02 -4.58
N GLU A 310 -16.10 -46.64 -4.67
CA GLU A 310 -14.96 -47.57 -4.54
C GLU A 310 -14.41 -47.57 -3.09
N THR A 311 -14.46 -48.71 -2.40
CA THR A 311 -14.04 -48.88 -0.99
C THR A 311 -12.53 -49.13 -0.79
N GLN A 312 -11.75 -49.10 -1.87
CA GLN A 312 -10.29 -49.21 -1.86
C GLN A 312 -9.69 -47.91 -2.46
N PRO A 313 -8.74 -47.24 -1.79
CA PRO A 313 -8.13 -46.03 -2.34
C PRO A 313 -7.23 -46.37 -3.54
N ILE A 314 -7.38 -45.62 -4.64
CA ILE A 314 -6.48 -45.68 -5.79
C ILE A 314 -5.14 -45.07 -5.34
N VAL A 315 -4.10 -45.90 -5.38
CA VAL A 315 -2.89 -45.73 -4.58
C VAL A 315 -2.01 -44.55 -5.04
N GLY A 316 -1.62 -43.71 -4.08
CA GLY A 316 -0.25 -43.20 -3.93
C GLY A 316 0.33 -42.23 -4.97
N ASN A 317 -0.43 -41.78 -5.96
CA ASN A 317 0.14 -40.96 -7.04
C ASN A 317 0.54 -39.54 -6.59
N SER A 318 1.64 -39.04 -7.15
CA SER A 318 2.12 -37.66 -6.97
C SER A 318 2.13 -36.93 -8.31
N GLU A 319 1.53 -35.75 -8.33
CA GLU A 319 1.51 -34.83 -9.47
C GLU A 319 2.56 -33.75 -9.30
N VAL A 320 3.42 -33.59 -10.29
CA VAL A 320 4.28 -32.43 -10.45
C VAL A 320 3.51 -31.39 -11.28
N LEU A 321 3.29 -30.21 -10.72
CA LEU A 321 2.50 -29.12 -11.30
C LEU A 321 3.40 -27.92 -11.60
N LEU A 322 3.26 -27.32 -12.77
CA LEU A 322 3.92 -26.07 -13.17
C LEU A 322 2.85 -24.98 -13.28
N ASP A 323 2.86 -24.02 -12.34
CA ASP A 323 1.81 -23.02 -12.14
C ASP A 323 0.39 -23.64 -12.15
N GLY A 324 0.22 -24.71 -11.38
CA GLY A 324 -1.04 -25.47 -11.27
C GLY A 324 -1.38 -26.37 -12.47
N LYS A 325 -0.63 -26.31 -13.59
CA LYS A 325 -0.84 -27.18 -14.75
C LYS A 325 -0.03 -28.46 -14.62
N LEU A 326 -0.64 -29.61 -14.92
CA LEU A 326 0.03 -30.90 -14.81
C LEU A 326 1.25 -30.97 -15.73
N LEU A 327 2.43 -31.14 -15.14
CA LEU A 327 3.70 -31.30 -15.84
C LEU A 327 4.07 -32.78 -15.97
N TYR A 328 3.98 -33.54 -14.88
CA TYR A 328 4.39 -34.95 -14.81
C TYR A 328 3.64 -35.67 -13.67
N ARG A 329 3.46 -36.99 -13.77
CA ARG A 329 2.94 -37.85 -12.70
C ARG A 329 3.89 -39.00 -12.43
N THR A 330 3.94 -39.43 -11.17
CA THR A 330 4.67 -40.62 -10.74
C THR A 330 4.06 -41.21 -9.47
N PRO A 331 4.10 -42.54 -9.26
CA PRO A 331 3.77 -43.13 -7.96
C PRO A 331 4.83 -42.86 -6.88
N SER A 332 6.05 -42.39 -7.23
CA SER A 332 7.08 -42.08 -6.24
C SER A 332 7.05 -40.61 -5.83
N ALA A 333 6.63 -40.35 -4.58
CA ALA A 333 6.59 -39.01 -4.00
C ALA A 333 7.97 -38.34 -3.94
N ASP A 334 9.06 -39.10 -3.78
CA ASP A 334 10.41 -38.55 -3.73
C ASP A 334 10.94 -38.21 -5.12
N ARG A 335 10.70 -39.06 -6.13
CA ARG A 335 10.94 -38.71 -7.55
C ARG A 335 10.17 -37.46 -7.97
N ALA A 336 8.94 -37.27 -7.48
CA ALA A 336 8.18 -36.04 -7.73
C ALA A 336 8.86 -34.80 -7.10
N LYS A 337 9.38 -34.91 -5.87
CA LYS A 337 10.15 -33.84 -5.20
C LYS A 337 11.46 -33.54 -5.94
N GLU A 338 12.20 -34.56 -6.36
CA GLU A 338 13.46 -34.41 -7.10
C GLU A 338 13.26 -33.70 -8.44
N VAL A 339 12.24 -34.09 -9.21
CA VAL A 339 11.86 -33.43 -10.46
C VAL A 339 11.47 -31.97 -10.20
N ALA A 340 10.64 -31.71 -9.18
CA ALA A 340 10.24 -30.35 -8.84
C ALA A 340 11.43 -29.47 -8.39
N ALA A 341 12.32 -30.01 -7.55
CA ALA A 341 13.52 -29.33 -7.09
C ALA A 341 14.48 -29.05 -8.26
N SER A 342 14.77 -30.04 -9.11
CA SER A 342 15.71 -29.86 -10.22
C SER A 342 15.20 -28.93 -11.31
N ILE A 343 13.88 -28.82 -11.53
CA ILE A 343 13.33 -27.84 -12.48
C ILE A 343 13.27 -26.45 -11.84
N ASN A 344 12.94 -26.34 -10.55
CA ASN A 344 13.02 -25.07 -9.83
C ASN A 344 14.46 -24.52 -9.82
N GLU A 345 15.47 -25.34 -9.51
CA GLU A 345 16.91 -24.96 -9.52
C GLU A 345 17.37 -24.39 -10.88
N LEU A 346 16.80 -24.92 -11.98
CA LEU A 346 17.09 -24.43 -13.32
C LEU A 346 16.33 -23.14 -13.64
N LEU A 347 15.09 -22.99 -13.16
CA LEU A 347 14.33 -21.74 -13.24
C LEU A 347 14.99 -20.61 -12.43
N ASP A 348 15.58 -20.91 -11.26
CA ASP A 348 16.46 -19.98 -10.52
C ASP A 348 17.64 -19.55 -11.40
N LYS A 349 18.25 -20.51 -12.10
CA LYS A 349 19.37 -20.31 -13.03
C LYS A 349 18.90 -19.89 -14.44
N ASN A 350 17.80 -19.14 -14.51
CA ASN A 350 17.23 -18.53 -15.72
C ASN A 350 17.12 -19.49 -16.92
N LEU A 351 16.46 -20.64 -16.72
CA LEU A 351 16.18 -21.64 -17.76
C LEU A 351 15.44 -21.04 -18.97
N GLN A 352 15.97 -21.24 -20.17
CA GLN A 352 15.45 -20.71 -21.42
C GLN A 352 14.72 -21.77 -22.25
N ILE A 353 13.89 -21.31 -23.19
CA ILE A 353 13.14 -22.16 -24.12
C ILE A 353 14.08 -23.05 -24.93
N TYR A 354 15.25 -22.53 -25.32
CA TYR A 354 16.28 -23.23 -26.10
C TYR A 354 17.17 -24.16 -25.28
N ASP A 355 17.14 -24.08 -23.94
CA ASP A 355 17.84 -25.04 -23.07
C ASP A 355 17.12 -26.41 -23.02
N LEU A 356 15.86 -26.46 -23.45
CA LEU A 356 15.01 -27.64 -23.39
C LEU A 356 15.16 -28.52 -24.64
N THR A 357 15.34 -29.82 -24.42
CA THR A 357 15.20 -30.84 -25.47
C THR A 357 14.44 -32.06 -24.95
N ARG A 358 13.91 -32.89 -25.86
CA ARG A 358 13.30 -34.20 -25.54
C ARG A 358 14.05 -35.28 -26.32
N LYS A 359 14.31 -36.42 -25.69
CA LYS A 359 14.81 -37.65 -26.35
C LYS A 359 14.11 -38.86 -25.73
N GLY A 360 13.36 -39.59 -26.55
CA GLY A 360 12.54 -40.73 -26.11
C GLY A 360 11.56 -40.34 -24.99
N ALA A 361 11.53 -41.12 -23.92
CA ALA A 361 10.75 -40.88 -22.70
C ALA A 361 11.38 -39.86 -21.71
N SER A 362 12.41 -39.11 -22.11
CA SER A 362 13.09 -38.14 -21.23
C SER A 362 13.09 -36.70 -21.75
N VAL A 363 12.85 -35.76 -20.83
CA VAL A 363 12.98 -34.32 -21.01
C VAL A 363 14.30 -33.86 -20.38
N TYR A 364 15.04 -33.06 -21.14
CA TYR A 364 16.35 -32.54 -20.77
C TYR A 364 16.31 -31.01 -20.73
N ALA A 365 17.05 -30.42 -19.79
CA ALA A 365 17.21 -28.99 -19.63
C ALA A 365 18.68 -28.67 -19.31
N LYS A 366 19.30 -27.76 -20.09
CA LYS A 366 20.76 -27.48 -20.04
C LYS A 366 21.61 -28.76 -20.11
N GLY A 367 21.15 -29.75 -20.90
CA GLY A 367 21.80 -31.06 -21.08
C GLY A 367 21.55 -32.10 -19.97
N LYS A 368 21.08 -31.69 -18.78
CA LYS A 368 20.70 -32.59 -17.67
C LYS A 368 19.31 -33.18 -17.93
N ALA A 369 19.12 -34.48 -17.69
CA ALA A 369 17.77 -35.06 -17.64
C ALA A 369 17.02 -34.50 -16.41
N VAL A 370 15.81 -33.96 -16.62
CA VAL A 370 14.98 -33.35 -15.57
C VAL A 370 13.67 -34.08 -15.35
N ILE A 371 13.20 -34.83 -16.35
CA ILE A 371 12.10 -35.78 -16.24
C ILE A 371 12.50 -37.00 -17.07
N SER A 372 12.47 -38.18 -16.48
CA SER A 372 12.63 -39.45 -17.19
C SER A 372 11.45 -40.33 -16.84
N VAL A 373 10.49 -40.43 -17.75
CA VAL A 373 9.25 -41.18 -17.53
C VAL A 373 9.56 -42.67 -17.64
N GLN A 374 9.22 -43.41 -16.59
CA GLN A 374 9.36 -44.87 -16.52
C GLN A 374 7.99 -45.55 -16.75
N ASP A 375 7.99 -46.86 -16.98
CA ASP A 375 6.74 -47.62 -17.20
C ASP A 375 5.82 -47.60 -15.96
N GLU A 376 6.39 -47.49 -14.76
CA GLU A 376 5.65 -47.22 -13.51
C GLU A 376 4.83 -45.92 -13.58
N ASP A 377 5.42 -44.86 -14.15
CA ASP A 377 4.80 -43.54 -14.22
C ASP A 377 3.60 -43.54 -15.17
N VAL A 378 3.62 -44.37 -16.21
CA VAL A 378 2.47 -44.59 -17.12
C VAL A 378 1.25 -45.08 -16.35
N THR A 379 1.42 -45.87 -15.29
CA THR A 379 0.29 -46.33 -14.45
C THR A 379 -0.40 -45.17 -13.72
N ALA A 380 0.33 -44.10 -13.38
CA ALA A 380 -0.22 -42.88 -12.79
C ALA A 380 -1.10 -42.06 -13.78
N TYR A 381 -1.02 -42.38 -15.08
CA TYR A 381 -1.89 -41.85 -16.13
C TYR A 381 -3.03 -42.81 -16.53
N ALA A 382 -3.16 -43.99 -15.93
CA ALA A 382 -4.12 -45.02 -16.35
C ALA A 382 -5.61 -44.61 -16.26
N SER A 383 -5.94 -43.53 -15.54
CA SER A 383 -7.28 -42.92 -15.52
C SER A 383 -7.57 -42.00 -16.71
N SER A 384 -6.61 -41.81 -17.62
CA SER A 384 -6.77 -41.03 -18.85
C SER A 384 -7.66 -41.78 -19.86
N PRO A 385 -8.58 -41.10 -20.57
CA PRO A 385 -9.38 -41.70 -21.65
C PRO A 385 -8.56 -42.05 -22.90
N THR A 386 -7.25 -41.79 -22.90
CA THR A 386 -6.30 -42.21 -23.96
C THR A 386 -5.06 -42.86 -23.32
N PRO A 387 -4.56 -43.99 -23.85
CA PRO A 387 -3.31 -44.60 -23.37
C PRO A 387 -2.11 -43.65 -23.54
N VAL A 388 -1.44 -43.33 -22.43
CA VAL A 388 -0.29 -42.42 -22.42
C VAL A 388 0.99 -43.26 -22.34
N SER A 389 1.67 -43.47 -23.46
CA SER A 389 3.02 -44.07 -23.43
C SER A 389 4.00 -43.15 -22.69
N ALA A 390 5.11 -43.71 -22.18
CA ALA A 390 6.15 -42.92 -21.51
C ALA A 390 6.70 -41.79 -22.41
N GLU A 391 6.77 -42.04 -23.73
CA GLU A 391 7.05 -41.02 -24.75
C GLU A 391 6.00 -39.90 -24.80
N THR A 392 4.70 -40.22 -24.84
CA THR A 392 3.62 -39.22 -24.88
C THR A 392 3.53 -38.41 -23.58
N ALA A 393 3.81 -39.03 -22.43
CA ALA A 393 3.93 -38.33 -21.16
C ALA A 393 5.11 -37.34 -21.17
N ALA A 394 6.30 -37.77 -21.63
CA ALA A 394 7.47 -36.89 -21.77
C ALA A 394 7.25 -35.77 -22.79
N ASP A 395 6.50 -36.03 -23.86
CA ASP A 395 6.11 -35.04 -24.86
C ASP A 395 5.16 -33.97 -24.30
N SER A 396 4.16 -34.41 -23.53
CA SER A 396 3.25 -33.51 -22.79
C SER A 396 4.01 -32.66 -21.77
N ALA A 397 4.92 -33.27 -21.01
CA ALA A 397 5.77 -32.57 -20.05
C ALA A 397 6.66 -31.51 -20.70
N PHE A 398 7.37 -31.88 -21.78
CA PHE A 398 8.19 -30.97 -22.59
C PHE A 398 7.35 -29.81 -23.14
N LYS A 399 6.19 -30.09 -23.75
CA LYS A 399 5.27 -29.07 -24.26
C LYS A 399 4.77 -28.14 -23.16
N THR A 400 4.40 -28.66 -22.00
CA THR A 400 3.93 -27.87 -20.85
C THR A 400 5.02 -26.93 -20.33
N LEU A 401 6.24 -27.43 -20.09
CA LEU A 401 7.38 -26.62 -19.64
C LEU A 401 7.78 -25.56 -20.67
N ARG A 402 7.91 -25.95 -21.95
CA ARG A 402 8.26 -25.04 -23.05
C ARG A 402 7.21 -23.95 -23.26
N ASN A 403 5.93 -24.30 -23.23
CA ASN A 403 4.83 -23.34 -23.40
C ASN A 403 4.64 -22.45 -22.16
N ALA A 404 5.05 -22.88 -20.97
CA ALA A 404 5.11 -22.04 -19.78
C ALA A 404 6.25 -21.02 -19.88
N LEU A 405 7.47 -21.45 -20.25
CA LEU A 405 8.59 -20.54 -20.52
C LEU A 405 8.25 -19.52 -21.61
N TYR A 406 7.59 -19.95 -22.69
CA TYR A 406 7.13 -19.03 -23.74
C TYR A 406 6.11 -18.01 -23.23
N ARG A 407 5.12 -18.42 -22.44
CA ARG A 407 4.19 -17.47 -21.80
C ARG A 407 4.87 -16.55 -20.78
N HIS A 408 5.85 -17.04 -20.03
CA HIS A 408 6.58 -16.20 -19.07
C HIS A 408 7.44 -15.16 -19.78
N LEU A 409 8.12 -15.54 -20.87
CA LEU A 409 8.87 -14.62 -21.72
C LEU A 409 7.95 -13.59 -22.41
N LEU A 410 6.78 -14.00 -22.90
CA LEU A 410 5.78 -13.06 -23.43
C LEU A 410 5.21 -12.14 -22.34
N ASN A 411 4.81 -12.67 -21.18
CA ASN A 411 4.24 -11.85 -20.10
C ASN A 411 5.28 -10.95 -19.42
N GLY A 412 6.57 -11.26 -19.51
CA GLY A 412 7.69 -10.35 -19.18
C GLY A 412 8.04 -9.37 -20.31
N SER A 413 7.37 -9.46 -21.46
CA SER A 413 7.53 -8.57 -22.63
C SER A 413 6.23 -7.83 -23.01
N VAL A 414 5.12 -8.11 -22.31
CA VAL A 414 3.84 -7.40 -22.41
C VAL A 414 3.80 -6.43 -21.23
N TYR A 415 4.00 -5.16 -21.54
CA TYR A 415 4.11 -4.04 -20.61
C TYR A 415 2.75 -3.34 -20.43
#